data_AF-A0A7C3GIK7-F1
#
_entry.id   AF-A0A7C3GIK7-F1
#
_cell.length_a   1.000
_cell.length_b   1.000
_cell.length_c   1.000
_cell.angle_alpha   90.00
_cell.angle_beta   90.00
_cell.angle_gamma   90.00
#
_symmetry.space_group_name_H-M   'P 1'
#
loop_
_entity.id
_entity.type
_entity.pdbx_description
1 polymer ?
#
loop_
_entity_poly.entity_id
_entity_poly.type
_entity_poly.pdbx_seq_one_letter_code
_entity_poly.pdbx_strand_id
1 'polypeptide(L)'
;MNLKDLILNGESKILEFKKVPPGSEKIAITITAFSNTAGGKLIIGVDDTGKIIGIDDNVFELKDKVASIIFDNCHPNILPEIYTVNIENKLVLVIEVSKGSLLPYFIKNKGKE
;
A
#
# COMPACT_ATOMS: atom_id res chain seq x y z
N MET A 1 16.43 -9.77 0.93
CA MET A 1 15.80 -9.28 2.18
C MET A 1 14.42 -9.88 2.24
N ASN A 2 14.06 -10.54 3.35
CA ASN A 2 12.74 -11.12 3.50
C ASN A 2 11.75 -10.01 3.96
N LEU A 3 10.46 -10.11 3.63
CA LEU A 3 9.44 -9.16 4.08
C LEU A 3 9.39 -9.06 5.61
N LYS A 4 9.70 -10.16 6.31
CA LYS A 4 9.83 -10.19 7.77
C LYS A 4 10.92 -9.24 8.27
N ASP A 5 12.07 -9.18 7.59
CA ASP A 5 13.16 -8.27 7.94
C ASP A 5 12.75 -6.80 7.75
N LEU A 6 11.97 -6.51 6.69
CA LEU A 6 11.45 -5.16 6.45
C LEU A 6 10.49 -4.74 7.56
N ILE A 7 9.59 -5.63 8.00
CA ILE A 7 8.67 -5.36 9.11
C ILE A 7 9.44 -5.09 10.41
N LEU A 8 10.49 -5.87 10.69
CA LEU A 8 11.33 -5.71 11.88
C LEU A 8 12.13 -4.40 11.89
N ASN A 9 12.49 -3.87 10.72
CA ASN A 9 13.17 -2.58 10.59
C ASN A 9 12.24 -1.37 10.82
N GLY A 10 10.93 -1.60 10.94
CA GLY A 10 9.94 -0.57 11.23
C GLY A 10 9.49 0.23 10.01
N GLU A 11 8.54 1.15 10.23
CA GLU A 11 8.06 2.05 9.19
C GLU A 11 9.16 3.00 8.69
N SER A 12 9.07 3.39 7.43
CA SER A 12 9.98 4.36 6.82
C SER A 12 9.24 5.18 5.77
N LYS A 13 9.92 6.13 5.14
CA LYS A 13 9.34 6.95 4.05
C LYS A 13 8.85 6.13 2.85
N ILE A 14 9.29 4.88 2.73
CA ILE A 14 8.94 3.95 1.64
C ILE A 14 8.22 2.71 2.15
N LEU A 15 7.87 2.65 3.44
CA LEU A 15 7.25 1.49 4.06
C LEU A 15 6.24 1.94 5.12
N GLU A 16 4.96 1.70 4.85
CA GLU A 16 3.87 2.05 5.75
C GLU A 16 3.11 0.79 6.19
N PHE A 17 2.79 0.71 7.48
CA PHE A 17 2.03 -0.38 8.08
C PHE A 17 0.61 0.06 8.41
N LYS A 18 -0.33 -0.85 8.21
CA LYS A 18 -1.71 -0.68 8.65
C LYS A 18 -2.25 -1.98 9.18
N LYS A 19 -2.83 -1.93 10.39
CA LYS A 19 -3.49 -3.09 10.98
C LYS A 19 -4.69 -3.56 10.15
N VAL A 20 -5.45 -2.61 9.60
CA VAL A 20 -6.63 -2.85 8.76
C VAL A 20 -6.57 -2.00 7.50
N PRO A 21 -7.25 -2.39 6.40
CA PRO A 21 -7.30 -1.58 5.20
C PRO A 21 -7.81 -0.17 5.52
N PRO A 22 -7.04 0.89 5.22
CA PRO A 22 -7.51 2.24 5.48
C PRO A 22 -8.60 2.63 4.47
N GLY A 23 -9.27 3.76 4.73
CA GLY A 23 -10.27 4.30 3.79
C GLY A 23 -9.68 4.59 2.42
N SER A 24 -10.53 4.60 1.39
CA SER A 24 -10.13 4.79 -0.02
C SER A 24 -9.25 6.03 -0.24
N GLU A 25 -9.62 7.15 0.37
CA GLU A 25 -8.84 8.39 0.29
C GLU A 25 -7.43 8.21 0.87
N LYS A 26 -7.30 7.57 2.04
CA LYS A 26 -5.99 7.34 2.66
C LYS A 26 -5.11 6.43 1.82
N ILE A 27 -5.68 5.38 1.22
CA ILE A 27 -4.97 4.53 0.26
C ILE A 27 -4.44 5.39 -0.89
N ALA A 28 -5.30 6.20 -1.52
CA ALA A 28 -4.90 7.05 -2.63
C ALA A 28 -3.79 8.04 -2.25
N ILE A 29 -3.86 8.65 -1.05
CA ILE A 29 -2.83 9.56 -0.51
C ILE A 29 -1.49 8.85 -0.37
N THR A 30 -1.46 7.71 0.33
CA THR A 30 -0.22 6.96 0.55
C THR A 30 0.40 6.52 -0.78
N ILE A 31 -0.42 6.02 -1.71
CA ILE A 31 0.03 5.50 -2.99
C ILE A 31 0.56 6.61 -3.92
N THR A 32 -0.12 7.76 -4.00
CA THR A 32 0.40 8.92 -4.75
C THR A 32 1.68 9.48 -4.13
N ALA A 33 1.79 9.51 -2.80
CA ALA A 33 3.02 9.92 -2.12
C ALA A 33 4.20 8.99 -2.43
N PHE A 34 3.98 7.67 -2.45
CA PHE A 34 5.01 6.70 -2.87
C PHE A 34 5.41 6.90 -4.33
N SER A 35 4.46 7.03 -5.27
CA SER A 35 4.78 7.29 -6.67
C SER A 35 5.54 8.61 -6.86
N ASN A 36 5.27 9.63 -6.05
CA ASN A 36 5.96 10.91 -6.13
C ASN A 36 7.40 10.89 -5.59
N THR A 37 7.73 9.90 -4.76
CA THR A 37 9.01 9.85 -4.05
C THR A 37 9.92 8.77 -4.64
N ALA A 38 10.21 7.71 -3.88
CA ALA A 38 11.11 6.63 -4.27
C ALA A 38 10.34 5.33 -4.58
N GLY A 39 9.01 5.39 -4.68
CA GLY A 39 8.15 4.23 -4.54
C GLY A 39 7.96 3.85 -3.07
N GLY A 40 7.36 2.70 -2.84
CA GLY A 40 7.16 2.18 -1.49
C GLY A 40 6.22 0.99 -1.43
N LYS A 41 6.05 0.48 -0.21
CA LYS A 41 5.17 -0.63 0.11
C LYS A 41 4.22 -0.22 1.23
N LEU A 42 2.93 -0.42 1.01
CA LEU A 42 1.91 -0.39 2.05
C LEU A 42 1.60 -1.83 2.44
N ILE A 43 1.84 -2.19 3.71
CA ILE A 43 1.57 -3.52 4.25
C ILE A 43 0.35 -3.47 5.16
N ILE A 44 -0.68 -4.23 4.80
CA ILE A 44 -1.91 -4.37 5.57
C ILE A 44 -1.91 -5.71 6.32
N GLY A 45 -2.29 -5.66 7.59
CA GLY A 45 -2.24 -6.79 8.53
C GLY A 45 -1.03 -6.75 9.47
N VAL A 46 -0.36 -5.59 9.57
CA VAL A 46 0.76 -5.33 10.49
C VAL A 46 0.44 -4.07 11.27
N ASP A 47 0.60 -4.09 12.60
CA ASP A 47 0.42 -2.88 13.40
C ASP A 47 1.66 -1.98 13.42
N ASP A 48 1.53 -0.78 13.99
CA ASP A 48 2.59 0.22 14.04
C ASP A 48 3.83 -0.23 14.85
N THR A 49 3.72 -1.32 15.62
CA THR A 49 4.84 -1.92 16.36
C THR A 49 5.59 -2.99 15.56
N GLY A 50 5.14 -3.29 14.33
CA GLY A 50 5.68 -4.36 13.50
C GLY A 50 5.12 -5.75 13.84
N LYS A 51 4.08 -5.83 14.68
CA LYS A 51 3.43 -7.10 15.00
C LYS A 51 2.51 -7.51 13.86
N ILE A 52 2.70 -8.74 13.38
CA ILE A 52 1.86 -9.33 12.33
C ILE A 52 0.53 -9.75 12.95
N ILE A 53 -0.55 -9.09 12.54
CA ILE A 53 -1.92 -9.37 12.97
C ILE A 53 -2.59 -10.34 12.01
N GLY A 54 -2.36 -10.15 10.71
CA GLY A 54 -3.01 -10.88 9.63
C GLY A 54 -4.26 -10.17 9.11
N ILE A 55 -4.75 -10.63 7.96
CA ILE A 55 -6.04 -10.23 7.35
C ILE A 55 -6.91 -11.46 7.10
N ASP A 56 -8.22 -11.25 7.05
CA ASP A 56 -9.22 -12.31 6.80
C ASP A 56 -9.15 -12.88 5.37
N ASP A 57 -9.83 -14.01 5.16
CA ASP A 57 -9.81 -14.79 3.90
C ASP A 57 -10.38 -14.05 2.67
N ASN A 58 -11.10 -12.93 2.85
CA ASN A 58 -11.63 -12.10 1.76
C ASN A 58 -10.56 -11.21 1.09
N VAL A 59 -9.32 -11.69 1.04
CA VAL A 59 -8.18 -11.01 0.42
C VAL A 59 -8.45 -10.67 -1.04
N PHE A 60 -9.08 -11.55 -1.80
CA PHE A 60 -9.31 -11.32 -3.23
C PHE A 60 -10.16 -10.07 -3.46
N GLU A 61 -11.29 -9.93 -2.74
CA GLU A 61 -12.13 -8.73 -2.82
C GLU A 61 -11.36 -7.48 -2.37
N LEU A 62 -10.51 -7.61 -1.36
CA LEU A 62 -9.69 -6.50 -0.89
C LEU A 62 -8.67 -6.06 -1.95
N LYS A 63 -8.03 -7.01 -2.64
CA LYS A 63 -7.08 -6.72 -3.74
C LYS A 63 -7.76 -5.94 -4.85
N ASP A 64 -8.91 -6.41 -5.31
CA ASP A 64 -9.67 -5.77 -6.38
C ASP A 64 -10.16 -4.38 -5.96
N LYS A 65 -10.65 -4.26 -4.72
CA LYS A 65 -11.07 -2.98 -4.16
C LYS A 65 -9.92 -1.97 -4.11
N VAL A 66 -8.74 -2.38 -3.66
CA VAL A 66 -7.55 -1.52 -3.62
C VAL A 66 -7.14 -1.09 -5.03
N ALA A 67 -7.12 -2.02 -5.99
CA ALA A 67 -6.78 -1.72 -7.39
C ALA A 67 -7.75 -0.68 -7.98
N SER A 68 -9.05 -0.86 -7.79
CA SER A 68 -10.09 0.09 -8.24
C SER A 68 -9.93 1.45 -7.58
N ILE A 69 -9.70 1.51 -6.26
CA ILE A 69 -9.46 2.77 -5.54
C ILE A 69 -8.29 3.54 -6.15
N ILE A 70 -7.17 2.86 -6.40
CA ILE A 70 -5.96 3.50 -6.94
C ILE A 70 -6.23 4.01 -8.36
N PHE A 71 -6.87 3.20 -9.21
CA PHE A 71 -7.20 3.57 -10.58
C PHE A 71 -8.18 4.75 -10.66
N ASP A 72 -9.21 4.74 -9.82
CA ASP A 72 -10.25 5.77 -9.82
C ASP A 72 -9.74 7.08 -9.25
N ASN A 73 -8.91 7.04 -8.22
CA ASN A 73 -8.53 8.24 -7.46
C ASN A 73 -7.18 8.84 -7.87
N CYS A 74 -6.25 8.09 -8.46
CA CYS A 74 -4.89 8.60 -8.73
C CYS A 74 -4.70 9.05 -10.18
N HIS A 75 -3.97 10.15 -10.40
CA HIS A 75 -3.57 10.62 -11.72
C HIS A 75 -2.13 11.17 -11.71
N PRO A 76 -1.26 10.83 -12.67
CA PRO A 76 -1.44 9.82 -13.73
C PRO A 76 -1.73 8.42 -13.17
N ASN A 77 -2.19 7.50 -14.02
CA ASN A 77 -2.55 6.15 -13.56
C ASN A 77 -1.33 5.48 -12.90
N ILE A 78 -1.54 4.94 -11.70
CA ILE A 78 -0.55 4.16 -10.95
C ILE A 78 -0.92 2.69 -11.12
N LEU A 79 0.05 1.87 -11.53
CA LEU A 79 -0.09 0.42 -11.61
C LEU A 79 0.63 -0.20 -10.39
N PRO A 80 -0.09 -0.50 -9.31
CA PRO A 80 0.49 -1.14 -8.13
C PRO A 80 0.69 -2.65 -8.36
N GLU A 81 1.73 -3.21 -7.75
CA GLU A 81 1.86 -4.65 -7.56
C GLU A 81 1.18 -5.05 -6.25
N ILE A 82 0.10 -5.83 -6.34
CA ILE A 82 -0.70 -6.23 -5.18
C ILE A 82 -0.60 -7.74 -4.99
N TYR A 83 0.00 -8.16 -3.89
CA TYR A 83 0.22 -9.57 -3.57
C TYR A 83 0.06 -9.85 -2.08
N THR A 84 -0.15 -11.10 -1.72
CA THR A 84 -0.20 -11.53 -0.33
C THR A 84 1.01 -12.36 0.04
N VAL A 85 1.41 -12.24 1.30
CA VAL A 85 2.50 -13.01 1.87
C VAL A 85 2.00 -13.66 3.15
N ASN A 86 2.25 -14.96 3.30
CA ASN A 86 1.99 -15.66 4.55
C ASN A 86 3.24 -15.55 5.44
N ILE A 87 3.09 -14.93 6.61
CA ILE A 87 4.14 -14.84 7.62
C ILE A 87 3.58 -15.40 8.92
N GLU A 88 4.23 -16.42 9.48
CA GLU A 88 3.81 -17.03 10.76
C GLU A 88 2.34 -17.49 10.76
N ASN A 89 1.90 -18.09 9.65
CA ASN A 89 0.53 -18.57 9.46
C ASN A 89 -0.53 -17.47 9.42
N LYS A 90 -0.10 -16.21 9.21
CA LYS A 90 -0.96 -15.04 9.04
C LYS A 90 -0.73 -14.44 7.67
N LEU A 91 -1.82 -14.22 6.95
CA LEU A 91 -1.76 -13.60 5.63
C LEU A 91 -1.66 -12.09 5.80
N VAL A 92 -0.76 -11.44 5.06
CA VAL A 92 -0.68 -9.97 4.96
C VAL A 92 -0.81 -9.55 3.50
N LEU A 93 -1.41 -8.38 3.26
CA LEU A 93 -1.53 -7.80 1.93
C LEU A 93 -0.46 -6.75 1.73
N VAL A 94 0.29 -6.86 0.64
CA VAL A 94 1.32 -5.92 0.25
C VAL A 94 0.87 -5.22 -1.02
N ILE A 95 0.92 -3.89 -0.97
CA ILE A 95 0.65 -3.01 -2.10
C ILE A 95 1.95 -2.28 -2.37
N GLU A 96 2.61 -2.66 -3.45
CA GLU A 96 3.91 -2.16 -3.84
C GLU A 96 3.77 -1.22 -5.04
N VAL A 97 4.45 -0.10 -4.98
CA VAL A 97 4.38 0.95 -5.99
C VAL A 97 5.79 1.42 -6.30
N SER A 98 6.12 1.46 -7.57
CA SER A 98 7.39 2.04 -8.03
C SER A 98 7.31 3.57 -8.08
N LYS A 99 8.47 4.21 -8.06
CA LYS A 99 8.58 5.64 -8.38
C LYS A 99 7.96 5.89 -9.75
N GLY A 100 7.05 6.86 -9.82
CA GLY A 100 6.37 7.22 -11.04
C GLY A 100 7.27 8.01 -11.99
N SER A 101 7.07 7.80 -13.29
CA SER A 101 7.80 8.50 -14.36
C SER A 101 7.10 9.77 -14.83
N LEU A 102 5.81 9.92 -14.54
CA LEU A 102 4.94 11.02 -15.01
C LEU A 102 4.63 12.04 -13.90
N LEU A 103 5.63 12.37 -13.09
CA LEU A 103 5.48 13.30 -11.96
C LEU A 103 4.88 14.66 -12.39
N PRO A 104 4.05 15.32 -11.56
CA PRO A 104 3.58 14.86 -10.25
C PRO A 104 2.32 14.00 -10.35
N TYR A 105 2.22 13.01 -9.47
CA TYR A 105 1.01 12.25 -9.20
C TYR A 105 0.18 12.97 -8.14
N PHE A 106 -1.14 12.97 -8.31
CA PHE A 106 -2.08 13.62 -7.41
C PHE A 106 -3.40 12.85 -7.39
N ILE A 107 -4.25 13.18 -6.43
CA ILE A 107 -5.57 12.58 -6.30
C ILE A 107 -6.55 13.38 -7.15
N LYS A 108 -7.26 12.73 -8.08
CA LYS A 108 -8.20 13.36 -9.02
C LYS A 108 -9.22 14.26 -8.31
N ASN A 109 -9.73 13.82 -7.16
CA ASN A 109 -10.73 14.57 -6.39
C ASN A 109 -10.14 15.75 -5.58
N LYS A 110 -8.82 15.84 -5.43
CA LYS A 110 -8.14 16.98 -4.77
C LYS A 110 -7.46 17.95 -5.75
N GLY A 111 -7.38 17.58 -7.03
CA GLY A 111 -6.70 18.39 -8.03
C GLY A 111 -5.18 18.39 -7.86
N LYS A 112 -4.52 19.18 -8.70
CA LYS A 112 -3.07 19.38 -8.71
C LYS A 112 -2.80 20.61 -7.83
N GLU A 113 -2.42 20.41 -6.57
CA GLU A 113 -1.88 21.51 -5.74
C GLU A 113 -0.49 21.92 -6.24
#